data_AF-A0A6J4V202-F1
#
_entry.id   AF-A0A6J4V202-F1
#
_cell.length_a   1.000
_cell.length_b   1.000
_cell.length_c   1.000
_cell.angle_alpha   90.00
_cell.angle_beta   90.00
_cell.angle_gamma   90.00
#
_symmetry.space_group_name_H-M   'P 1'
#
loop_
_entity.id
_entity.type
_entity.pdbx_description
1 polymer ?
#
loop_
_entity_poly.entity_id
_entity_poly.type
_entity_poly.pdbx_seq_one_letter_code
_entity_poly.pdbx_strand_id
1 'polypeptide(L)'
;MNKPRRDEVRGRPDLIDRRIPTDSPRSAWHRAGRGVFFCRAGGAGGAMQTYLLIALGGAAGANARFVVSTVAARRWGARFPWGTLLINVTGSFLLGLLLAAPALGAGRPHALLATGFCGGYTTFSTFACETVALGGRGARLPALANALGSVVLCVAAVALGGALGLSLGR
;
A
#
# COMPACT_ATOMS: atom_id res chain seq x y z
N MET A 1 -35.68 -38.14 -13.19
CA MET A 1 -34.68 -38.05 -12.09
C MET A 1 -35.43 -37.60 -10.83
N ASN A 2 -35.76 -38.53 -9.93
CA ASN A 2 -36.65 -38.26 -8.79
C ASN A 2 -35.83 -37.72 -7.59
N LYS A 3 -36.22 -36.57 -7.04
CA LYS A 3 -35.53 -35.95 -5.90
C LYS A 3 -36.02 -36.61 -4.60
N PRO A 4 -35.14 -37.06 -3.69
CA PRO A 4 -35.57 -37.76 -2.48
C PRO A 4 -36.37 -36.84 -1.53
N ARG A 5 -37.35 -37.44 -0.83
CA ARG A 5 -38.22 -36.72 0.14
C ARG A 5 -37.41 -36.33 1.38
N ARG A 6 -37.76 -35.19 1.98
CA ARG A 6 -37.04 -34.55 3.11
C ARG A 6 -36.92 -35.42 4.36
N ASP A 7 -37.72 -36.46 4.43
CA ASP A 7 -37.90 -37.41 5.53
C ASP A 7 -36.75 -38.43 5.58
N GLU A 8 -36.11 -38.71 4.43
CA GLU A 8 -35.05 -39.71 4.28
C GLU A 8 -33.69 -39.23 4.82
N VAL A 9 -33.49 -37.91 4.92
CA VAL A 9 -32.25 -37.29 5.43
C VAL A 9 -32.16 -37.36 6.96
N ARG A 10 -33.29 -37.58 7.66
CA ARG A 10 -33.36 -37.49 9.13
C ARG A 10 -32.83 -38.75 9.85
N GLY A 11 -32.54 -39.84 9.13
CA GLY A 11 -32.18 -41.13 9.71
C GLY A 11 -30.71 -41.55 9.66
N ARG A 12 -29.80 -40.72 9.12
CA ARG A 12 -28.38 -41.09 8.91
C ARG A 12 -27.40 -40.07 9.52
N PRO A 13 -27.15 -40.13 10.84
CA PRO A 13 -26.23 -39.22 11.52
C PRO A 13 -24.76 -39.38 11.07
N ASP A 14 -24.42 -40.47 10.40
CA ASP A 14 -23.09 -40.82 9.88
C ASP A 14 -22.68 -40.07 8.60
N LEU A 15 -23.64 -39.45 7.89
CA LEU A 15 -23.36 -38.73 6.63
C LEU A 15 -23.04 -37.24 6.83
N ILE A 16 -23.16 -36.71 8.06
CA ILE A 16 -22.85 -35.30 8.38
C ILE A 16 -21.40 -35.14 8.88
N ASP A 17 -20.77 -36.21 9.40
CA ASP A 17 -19.40 -36.20 9.93
C ASP A 17 -18.33 -36.53 8.87
N ARG A 18 -18.47 -35.97 7.66
CA ARG A 18 -17.31 -35.80 6.78
C ARG A 18 -16.72 -34.43 7.06
N ARG A 19 -15.85 -34.38 8.08
CA ARG A 19 -15.04 -33.21 8.45
C ARG A 19 -14.45 -32.58 7.18
N ILE A 20 -14.92 -31.38 6.85
CA ILE A 20 -14.18 -30.46 6.01
C ILE A 20 -12.88 -30.15 6.79
N PRO A 21 -11.68 -30.41 6.24
CA PRO A 21 -10.44 -30.04 6.90
C PRO A 21 -10.45 -28.54 7.22
N THR A 22 -10.46 -28.19 8.51
CA THR A 22 -10.54 -26.80 8.99
C THR A 22 -9.18 -26.09 8.99
N ASP A 23 -8.19 -26.62 8.29
CA ASP A 23 -6.91 -25.94 8.05
C ASP A 23 -7.11 -24.85 7.00
N SER A 24 -7.89 -23.84 7.39
CA SER A 24 -8.07 -22.65 6.59
C SER A 24 -6.70 -21.97 6.44
N PRO A 25 -6.30 -21.58 5.22
CA PRO A 25 -5.10 -20.77 4.98
C PRO A 25 -5.09 -19.43 5.74
N ARG A 26 -6.21 -19.06 6.39
CA ARG A 26 -6.40 -17.83 7.14
C ARG A 26 -5.33 -17.63 8.22
N SER A 27 -4.86 -18.69 8.87
CA SER A 27 -3.84 -18.57 9.93
C SER A 27 -2.44 -18.19 9.41
N ALA A 28 -2.14 -18.51 8.14
CA ALA A 28 -0.88 -18.14 7.49
C ALA A 28 -0.84 -16.65 7.11
N TRP A 29 -1.95 -16.11 6.58
CA TRP A 29 -2.10 -14.68 6.29
C TRP A 29 -2.02 -13.83 7.56
N HIS A 30 -2.58 -14.29 8.67
CA HIS A 30 -2.48 -13.60 9.95
C HIS A 30 -1.04 -13.56 10.50
N ARG A 31 -0.16 -14.50 10.15
CA ARG A 31 1.25 -14.48 10.59
C ARG A 31 2.14 -13.61 9.69
N ALA A 32 1.95 -13.68 8.37
CA ALA A 32 2.72 -12.89 7.42
C ALA A 32 2.35 -11.39 7.43
N GLY A 33 1.08 -11.04 7.68
CA GLY A 33 0.61 -9.65 7.65
C GLY A 33 0.91 -8.80 8.90
N ARG A 34 1.41 -9.40 9.99
CA ARG A 34 1.62 -8.68 11.27
C ARG A 34 2.87 -7.79 11.28
N GLY A 35 3.82 -8.02 10.39
CA GLY A 35 5.09 -7.29 10.39
C GLY A 35 5.05 -5.95 9.64
N VAL A 36 4.00 -5.68 8.86
CA VAL A 36 4.11 -4.67 7.77
C VAL A 36 3.31 -3.39 8.05
N PHE A 37 2.33 -3.36 8.96
CA PHE A 37 1.40 -2.21 9.01
C PHE A 37 0.88 -1.71 10.37
N PHE A 38 1.35 -2.21 11.52
CA PHE A 38 0.81 -1.72 12.80
C PHE A 38 1.90 -1.36 13.80
N CYS A 39 2.14 -0.06 13.93
CA CYS A 39 2.67 0.52 15.15
C CYS A 39 1.65 0.21 16.26
N ARG A 40 1.96 -0.76 17.12
CA ARG A 40 1.14 -1.03 18.31
C ARG A 40 1.19 0.22 19.18
N ALA A 41 0.09 0.98 19.19
CA ALA A 41 -0.02 2.16 20.02
C ALA A 41 0.22 1.75 21.48
N GLY A 42 1.35 2.17 22.05
CA GLY A 42 1.56 2.16 23.50
C GLY A 42 0.52 3.05 24.18
N GLY A 43 0.29 2.84 25.48
CA GLY A 43 -0.81 3.42 26.26
C GLY A 43 -1.12 4.90 26.00
N ALA A 44 -2.33 5.35 26.35
CA ALA A 44 -2.99 6.58 25.89
C ALA A 44 -2.10 7.81 25.55
N GLY A 45 -1.07 8.12 26.34
CA GLY A 45 -0.10 9.19 26.03
C GLY A 45 0.80 8.94 24.80
N GLY A 46 1.21 7.71 24.54
CA GLY A 46 1.97 7.31 23.35
C GLY A 46 1.13 7.27 22.07
N ALA A 47 -0.17 6.97 22.20
CA ALA A 47 -1.10 6.97 21.08
C ALA A 47 -1.31 8.38 20.51
N MET A 48 -1.58 9.37 21.37
CA MET A 48 -1.76 10.76 20.93
C MET A 48 -0.51 11.30 20.22
N GLN A 49 0.67 11.07 20.79
CA GLN A 49 1.93 11.48 20.18
C GLN A 49 2.13 10.85 18.79
N THR A 50 1.78 9.58 18.62
CA THR A 50 1.87 8.88 17.33
C THR A 50 0.97 9.53 16.29
N TYR A 51 -0.27 9.87 16.64
CA TYR A 51 -1.19 10.57 15.73
C TYR A 51 -0.67 11.95 15.33
N LEU A 52 -0.11 12.72 16.26
CA LEU A 52 0.47 14.03 15.96
C LEU A 52 1.66 13.92 14.99
N LEU A 53 2.51 12.90 15.17
CA LEU A 53 3.62 12.64 14.24
C LEU A 53 3.13 12.24 12.86
N ILE A 54 2.13 11.35 12.78
CA ILE A 54 1.52 10.96 11.50
C ILE A 54 0.91 12.18 10.81
N ALA A 55 0.17 13.02 11.55
CA ALA A 55 -0.46 14.22 11.02
C ALA A 55 0.56 15.24 10.50
N LEU A 56 1.64 15.48 11.25
CA LEU A 56 2.72 16.38 10.85
C LEU A 56 3.42 15.87 9.58
N GLY A 57 3.77 14.58 9.56
CA GLY A 57 4.39 13.94 8.40
C GLY A 57 3.46 13.99 7.19
N GLY A 58 2.19 13.64 7.37
CA GLY A 58 1.17 13.64 6.32
C GLY A 58 0.93 15.01 5.72
N ALA A 59 0.85 16.05 6.55
CA ALA A 59 0.75 17.43 6.10
C ALA A 59 1.98 17.85 5.27
N ALA A 60 3.20 17.55 5.75
CA ALA A 60 4.42 17.83 5.00
C ALA A 60 4.46 17.07 3.67
N GLY A 61 4.11 15.78 3.68
CA GLY A 61 4.06 14.94 2.47
C GLY A 61 3.05 15.45 1.44
N ALA A 62 1.84 15.83 1.87
CA ALA A 62 0.80 16.36 0.98
C ALA A 62 1.22 17.69 0.32
N ASN A 63 1.86 18.59 1.06
CA ASN A 63 2.39 19.84 0.52
C ASN A 63 3.55 19.59 -0.45
N ALA A 64 4.48 18.68 -0.11
CA ALA A 64 5.56 18.29 -1.01
C ALA A 64 5.02 17.68 -2.31
N ARG A 65 4.01 16.81 -2.23
CA ARG A 65 3.29 16.28 -3.39
C ARG A 65 2.73 17.39 -4.26
N PHE A 66 2.04 18.36 -3.66
CA PHE A 66 1.46 19.48 -4.40
C PHE A 66 2.52 20.26 -5.17
N VAL A 67 3.65 20.59 -4.52
CA VAL A 67 4.77 21.30 -5.16
C VAL A 67 5.37 20.47 -6.31
N VAL A 68 5.72 19.21 -6.05
CA VAL A 68 6.35 18.34 -7.07
C VAL A 68 5.43 18.14 -8.26
N SER A 69 4.15 17.84 -8.04
CA SER A 69 3.17 17.67 -9.13
C SER A 69 2.99 18.97 -9.94
N THR A 70 2.98 20.13 -9.28
CA THR A 70 2.86 21.43 -9.95
C THR A 70 4.10 21.74 -10.80
N VAL A 71 5.30 21.51 -10.26
CA VAL A 71 6.56 21.70 -10.98
C VAL A 71 6.64 20.75 -12.17
N ALA A 72 6.30 19.48 -11.98
CA ALA A 72 6.30 18.47 -13.04
C ALA A 72 5.33 18.85 -14.17
N ALA A 73 4.12 19.31 -13.84
CA ALA A 73 3.14 19.77 -14.83
C ALA A 73 3.65 20.97 -15.63
N ARG A 74 4.36 21.92 -14.99
CA ARG A 74 4.99 23.05 -15.68
C ARG A 74 6.15 22.62 -16.58
N ARG A 75 6.90 21.59 -16.16
CA ARG A 75 8.14 21.18 -16.85
C ARG A 75 7.92 20.22 -18.01
N TRP A 76 6.96 19.29 -17.87
CA TRP A 76 6.69 18.22 -18.85
C TRP A 76 5.27 18.28 -19.44
N GLY A 77 4.45 19.26 -19.04
CA GLY A 77 3.08 19.43 -19.49
C GLY A 77 2.10 18.44 -18.85
N ALA A 78 0.85 18.47 -19.32
CA ALA A 78 -0.27 17.71 -18.78
C ALA A 78 -0.73 16.55 -19.68
N ARG A 79 0.08 16.15 -20.67
CA ARG A 79 -0.24 15.03 -21.59
C ARG A 79 -0.10 13.66 -20.90
N PHE A 80 0.80 13.56 -19.94
CA PHE A 80 1.03 12.36 -19.13
C PHE A 80 1.24 12.79 -17.67
N PRO A 81 0.76 12.02 -16.69
CA PRO A 81 0.83 12.37 -15.27
C PRO A 81 2.22 12.16 -14.66
N TRP A 82 3.22 12.88 -15.17
CA TRP A 82 4.61 12.79 -14.71
C TRP A 82 4.77 13.12 -13.23
N GLY A 83 3.98 14.09 -12.72
CA GLY A 83 3.97 14.45 -11.31
C GLY A 83 3.61 13.27 -10.42
N THR A 84 2.47 12.64 -10.69
CA THR A 84 1.97 11.47 -9.94
C THR A 84 2.91 10.28 -10.05
N LEU A 85 3.47 10.01 -11.23
CA LEU A 85 4.46 8.95 -11.38
C LEU A 85 5.69 9.22 -10.49
N LEU A 86 6.23 10.44 -10.55
CA LEU A 86 7.43 10.82 -9.81
C LEU A 86 7.23 10.66 -8.30
N ILE A 87 6.17 11.27 -7.74
CA ILE A 87 5.92 11.21 -6.30
C ILE A 87 5.68 9.79 -5.79
N ASN A 88 5.01 8.94 -6.58
CA ASN A 88 4.72 7.57 -6.19
C ASN A 88 5.99 6.72 -6.22
N VAL A 89 6.84 6.88 -7.25
CA VAL A 89 8.09 6.12 -7.36
C VAL A 89 9.11 6.56 -6.31
N THR A 90 9.34 7.86 -6.14
CA THR A 90 10.31 8.35 -5.15
C THR A 90 9.82 8.12 -3.72
N GLY A 91 8.52 8.25 -3.46
CA GLY A 91 7.92 7.91 -2.16
C GLY A 91 7.98 6.42 -1.85
N SER A 92 7.77 5.56 -2.86
CA SER A 92 7.92 4.11 -2.74
C SER A 92 9.36 3.69 -2.45
N PHE A 93 10.33 4.31 -3.14
CA PHE A 93 11.76 4.12 -2.85
C PHE A 93 12.10 4.52 -1.42
N LEU A 94 11.68 5.72 -1.01
CA LEU A 94 11.91 6.21 0.35
C LEU A 94 11.27 5.27 1.37
N LEU A 95 10.03 4.84 1.16
CA LEU A 95 9.38 3.90 2.07
C LEU A 95 10.15 2.58 2.21
N GLY A 96 10.59 1.99 1.09
CA GLY A 96 11.44 0.79 1.11
C GLY A 96 12.73 1.00 1.91
N LEU A 97 13.40 2.14 1.71
CA LEU A 97 14.60 2.52 2.46
C LEU A 97 14.32 2.64 3.96
N LEU A 98 13.24 3.34 4.33
CA LEU A 98 12.87 3.58 5.73
C LEU A 98 12.50 2.27 6.45
N LEU A 99 11.82 1.35 5.77
CA LEU A 99 11.40 0.07 6.36
C LEU A 99 12.57 -0.90 6.57
N ALA A 100 13.60 -0.83 5.73
CA ALA A 100 14.75 -1.73 5.81
C ALA A 100 15.90 -1.20 6.68
N ALA A 101 15.97 0.11 6.90
CA ALA A 101 17.03 0.71 7.71
C ALA A 101 16.86 0.36 9.21
N PRO A 102 17.86 -0.30 9.85
CA PRO A 102 17.74 -0.77 11.24
C PRO A 102 17.48 0.36 12.25
N ALA A 103 18.02 1.56 11.96
CA ALA A 103 17.93 2.72 12.84
C ALA A 103 16.51 3.31 12.95
N LEU A 104 15.59 2.97 12.04
CA LEU A 104 14.27 3.62 11.99
C LEU A 104 13.19 2.88 12.78
N GLY A 105 13.38 1.58 13.07
CA GLY A 105 12.55 0.78 13.99
C GLY A 105 11.03 0.91 13.83
N ALA A 106 10.27 0.35 14.76
CA ALA A 106 8.81 0.52 14.83
C ALA A 106 8.40 1.69 15.74
N GLY A 107 9.12 2.82 15.65
CA GLY A 107 9.03 3.94 16.61
C GLY A 107 8.49 5.27 16.05
N ARG A 108 8.82 6.36 16.75
CA ARG A 108 8.44 7.74 16.34
C ARG A 108 8.88 8.11 14.91
N PRO A 109 10.10 7.77 14.44
CA PRO A 109 10.51 8.07 13.07
C PRO A 109 9.64 7.36 12.03
N HIS A 110 9.22 6.13 12.30
CA HIS A 110 8.33 5.38 11.43
C HIS A 110 6.96 6.05 11.29
N ALA A 111 6.35 6.46 12.41
CA ALA A 111 5.07 7.17 12.41
C ALA A 111 5.14 8.48 11.60
N LEU A 112 6.21 9.27 11.78
CA LEU A 112 6.40 10.54 11.08
C LEU A 112 6.71 10.35 9.59
N LEU A 113 7.69 9.51 9.26
CA LEU A 113 8.28 9.45 7.92
C LEU A 113 7.60 8.40 7.04
N ALA A 114 7.40 7.18 7.55
CA ALA A 114 6.81 6.10 6.78
C ALA A 114 5.28 6.26 6.68
N THR A 115 4.58 6.25 7.83
CA THR A 115 3.12 6.37 7.82
C THR A 115 2.67 7.78 7.44
N GLY A 116 3.26 8.82 8.05
CA GLY A 116 2.91 10.22 7.80
C GLY A 116 3.38 10.70 6.43
N PHE A 117 4.68 10.99 6.29
CA PHE A 117 5.22 11.65 5.11
C PHE A 117 5.02 10.84 3.82
N CYS A 118 5.45 9.57 3.76
CA CYS A 118 5.28 8.76 2.55
C CYS A 118 3.79 8.53 2.23
N GLY A 119 2.94 8.40 3.26
CA GLY A 119 1.49 8.28 3.10
C GLY A 119 0.82 9.53 2.53
N GLY A 120 1.25 10.72 2.94
CA GLY A 120 0.75 11.99 2.38
C GLY A 120 1.37 12.38 1.03
N TYR A 121 2.61 11.96 0.79
CA TYR A 121 3.39 12.27 -0.40
C TYR A 121 3.00 11.41 -1.60
N THR A 122 2.70 10.13 -1.40
CA THR A 122 2.22 9.23 -2.46
C THR A 122 0.69 9.28 -2.60
N THR A 123 0.15 8.91 -3.77
CA THR A 123 -1.30 8.84 -3.97
C THR A 123 -1.69 7.80 -5.02
N PHE A 124 -2.56 6.88 -4.62
CA PHE A 124 -3.18 5.93 -5.54
C PHE A 124 -4.46 6.49 -6.19
N SER A 125 -5.22 7.32 -5.46
CA SER A 125 -6.48 7.87 -5.95
C SER A 125 -6.28 8.81 -7.15
N THR A 126 -5.28 9.71 -7.08
CA THR A 126 -4.96 10.58 -8.22
C THR A 126 -4.49 9.76 -9.43
N PHE A 127 -3.62 8.77 -9.21
CA PHE A 127 -3.16 7.84 -10.24
C PHE A 127 -4.32 7.12 -10.95
N ALA A 128 -5.31 6.64 -10.20
CA ALA A 128 -6.47 5.95 -10.75
C ALA A 128 -7.35 6.90 -11.59
N CYS A 129 -7.65 8.10 -11.07
CA CYS A 129 -8.39 9.12 -11.80
C CYS A 129 -7.70 9.53 -13.10
N GLU A 130 -6.38 9.72 -13.07
CA GLU A 130 -5.60 10.09 -14.26
C GLU A 130 -5.57 8.95 -15.29
N THR A 131 -5.47 7.69 -14.86
CA THR A 131 -5.55 6.52 -15.74
C THR A 131 -6.90 6.48 -16.47
N VAL A 132 -8.00 6.65 -15.74
CA VAL A 132 -9.35 6.69 -16.31
C VAL A 132 -9.50 7.88 -17.26
N ALA A 133 -8.98 9.05 -16.88
CA ALA A 133 -9.04 10.26 -17.71
C ALA A 133 -8.25 10.11 -19.03
N LEU A 134 -7.10 9.44 -19.01
CA LEU A 134 -6.34 9.13 -20.23
C LEU A 134 -7.12 8.18 -21.15
N GLY A 135 -7.74 7.15 -20.57
CA GLY A 135 -8.59 6.21 -21.31
C GLY A 135 -9.79 6.90 -21.96
N GLY A 136 -10.47 7.79 -21.23
CA GLY A 136 -11.62 8.56 -21.71
C GLY A 136 -11.31 9.52 -22.86
N ARG A 137 -10.06 9.97 -22.99
CA ARG A 137 -9.60 10.83 -24.11
C ARG A 137 -9.13 10.03 -25.33
N GLY A 138 -9.29 8.71 -25.34
CA GLY A 138 -8.81 7.84 -26.41
C GLY A 138 -7.29 7.57 -26.36
N ALA A 139 -6.57 8.07 -25.36
CA ALA A 139 -5.13 7.89 -25.20
C ALA A 139 -4.79 6.52 -24.56
N ARG A 140 -5.09 5.44 -25.29
CA ARG A 140 -4.98 4.05 -24.80
C ARG A 140 -3.56 3.69 -24.35
N LEU A 141 -2.55 4.05 -25.13
CA LEU A 141 -1.15 3.73 -24.81
C LEU A 141 -0.67 4.49 -23.56
N PRO A 142 -0.86 5.82 -23.42
CA PRO A 142 -0.59 6.53 -22.18
C PRO A 142 -1.34 5.99 -20.96
N ALA A 143 -2.61 5.60 -21.12
CA ALA A 143 -3.40 5.02 -20.03
C ALA A 143 -2.79 3.69 -19.55
N LEU A 144 -2.40 2.81 -20.47
CA LEU A 144 -1.76 1.54 -20.16
C LEU A 144 -0.37 1.74 -19.54
N ALA A 145 0.42 2.66 -20.11
CA ALA A 145 1.74 3.01 -19.59
C ALA A 145 1.65 3.57 -18.18
N ASN A 146 0.66 4.42 -17.89
CA ASN A 146 0.43 4.88 -16.53
C ASN A 146 0.06 3.70 -15.63
N ALA A 147 -0.98 2.93 -16.00
CA ALA A 147 -1.53 1.85 -15.19
C ALA A 147 -0.50 0.78 -14.79
N LEU A 148 0.26 0.27 -15.77
CA LEU A 148 1.23 -0.81 -15.56
C LEU A 148 2.59 -0.26 -15.17
N GLY A 149 3.07 0.76 -15.87
CA GLY A 149 4.39 1.34 -15.64
C GLY A 149 4.54 1.90 -14.24
N SER A 150 3.52 2.61 -13.73
CA SER A 150 3.57 3.16 -12.37
C SER A 150 3.68 2.05 -11.31
N VAL A 151 2.90 0.98 -11.44
CA VAL A 151 2.93 -0.14 -10.48
C VAL A 151 4.28 -0.86 -10.52
N VAL A 152 4.77 -1.20 -11.71
CA VAL A 152 6.07 -1.87 -11.89
C VAL A 152 7.20 -1.02 -11.31
N LEU A 153 7.22 0.28 -11.63
CA LEU A 153 8.25 1.20 -11.15
C LEU A 153 8.18 1.39 -9.63
N CYS A 154 6.99 1.48 -9.04
CA CYS A 154 6.85 1.60 -7.59
C CYS A 154 7.32 0.33 -6.87
N VAL A 155 6.96 -0.87 -7.36
CA VAL A 155 7.42 -2.14 -6.79
C VAL A 155 8.94 -2.26 -6.87
N ALA A 156 9.52 -1.94 -8.04
CA ALA A 156 10.97 -1.91 -8.21
C ALA A 156 11.63 -0.90 -7.26
N ALA A 157 11.05 0.29 -7.11
CA ALA A 157 11.53 1.33 -6.22
C ALA A 157 11.54 0.88 -4.75
N VAL A 158 10.46 0.24 -4.25
CA VAL A 158 10.45 -0.32 -2.89
C VAL A 158 11.57 -1.35 -2.71
N ALA A 159 11.75 -2.26 -3.68
CA ALA A 159 12.79 -3.29 -3.60
C ALA A 159 14.20 -2.68 -3.57
N LEU A 160 14.47 -1.69 -4.43
CA LEU A 160 15.75 -0.98 -4.49
C LEU A 160 16.01 -0.18 -3.21
N GLY A 161 15.01 0.53 -2.71
CA GLY A 161 15.09 1.26 -1.44
C GLY A 161 15.38 0.32 -0.29
N GLY A 162 14.68 -0.81 -0.22
CA GLY A 162 14.90 -1.84 0.80
C GLY A 162 16.30 -2.44 0.75
N ALA A 163 16.80 -2.80 -0.45
CA ALA A 163 18.15 -3.32 -0.62
C ALA A 163 19.22 -2.31 -0.15
N LEU A 164 19.05 -1.03 -0.48
CA LEU A 164 19.93 0.03 0.00
C LEU A 164 19.85 0.18 1.52
N GLY A 165 18.64 0.16 2.10
CA GLY A 165 18.43 0.29 3.54
C GLY A 165 19.10 -0.82 4.35
N LEU A 166 19.06 -2.06 3.85
CA LEU A 166 19.79 -3.18 4.45
C LEU A 166 21.31 -3.02 4.35
N SER A 167 21.81 -2.46 3.25
CA SER A 167 23.25 -2.28 3.04
C SER A 167 23.88 -1.24 3.98
N LEU A 168 23.10 -0.24 4.41
CA LEU A 168 23.53 0.80 5.35
C LEU A 168 23.61 0.30 6.81
N GLY A 169 23.05 -0.87 7.08
CA GLY A 169 23.05 -1.50 8.41
C GLY A 169 24.14 -2.55 8.62
N ARG A 170 25.00 -2.78 7.62
CA ARG A 170 26.17 -3.67 7.69
C ARG A 170 27.43 -2.87 7.96
#